data_AF-A0A136PTY4-F1
#
_entry.id   AF-A0A136PTY4-F1
#
_cell.length_a   1.000
_cell.length_b   1.000
_cell.length_c   1.000
_cell.angle_alpha   90.00
_cell.angle_beta   90.00
_cell.angle_gamma   90.00
#
_symmetry.space_group_name_H-M   'P 1'
#
loop_
_entity.id
_entity.type
_entity.pdbx_description
1 polymer ?
#
loop_
_entity_poly.entity_id
_entity_poly.type
_entity_poly.pdbx_seq_one_letter_code
_entity_poly.pdbx_strand_id
1 'polypeptide(L)'
;MNRALVLEHLMLHRRYGELVAQLRAATPVHVVDQLDAATDHAHQFMTTAAHAALGESNARTTDAAGVPGWLRLPLLDTLTTWFADQAATCRHQPHPDRPEPVIAAAWKPGLVVCTRCAPMTGLPRNSDRDRTCDRCGRVCAGVEHGDGIYPGMVQVGALVYQYGVCGQCRPDGE
;
A
#
# COMPACT_ATOMS: atom_id res chain seq x y z
N MET A 1 20.25 14.69 2.95
CA MET A 1 19.08 14.39 3.82
C MET A 1 18.18 13.42 3.07
N ASN A 2 17.93 12.23 3.60
CA ASN A 2 17.11 11.21 2.93
C ASN A 2 15.65 11.72 2.88
N ARG A 3 15.10 11.91 1.67
CA ARG A 3 13.74 12.45 1.45
C ARG A 3 12.68 11.61 2.17
N ALA A 4 12.89 10.31 2.28
CA ALA A 4 11.99 9.39 2.95
C ALA A 4 11.90 9.65 4.46
N LEU A 5 13.02 9.97 5.12
CA LEU A 5 13.05 10.28 6.56
C LEU A 5 12.36 11.62 6.89
N VAL A 6 12.39 12.59 5.98
CA VAL A 6 11.71 13.89 6.14
C VAL A 6 10.20 13.73 6.07
N LEU A 7 9.72 12.88 5.16
CA LEU A 7 8.30 12.61 5.00
C LEU A 7 7.74 11.77 6.13
N GLU A 8 8.48 10.79 6.62
CA GLU A 8 8.12 10.05 7.83
C GLU A 8 8.01 11.01 9.04
N HIS A 9 8.99 11.90 9.21
CA HIS A 9 8.92 12.92 10.26
C HIS A 9 7.74 13.87 10.10
N LEU A 10 7.39 14.27 8.86
CA LEU A 10 6.21 15.09 8.58
C LEU A 10 4.93 14.37 8.97
N MET A 11 4.78 13.09 8.61
CA MET A 11 3.59 12.29 8.97
C MET A 11 3.45 12.06 10.47
N LEU A 12 4.57 11.92 11.19
CA LEU A 12 4.60 11.73 12.64
C LEU A 12 4.59 13.07 13.41
N HIS A 13 4.62 14.21 12.72
CA HIS A 13 4.64 15.51 13.37
C HIS A 13 3.29 15.82 14.01
N ARG A 14 3.30 16.36 15.24
CA ARG A 14 2.08 16.71 16.01
C ARG A 14 1.09 17.63 15.28
N ARG A 15 1.58 18.42 14.32
CA ARG A 15 0.78 19.35 13.50
C ARG A 15 0.40 18.79 12.13
N TYR A 16 0.69 17.52 11.85
CA TYR A 16 0.38 16.90 10.57
C TYR A 16 -1.13 16.97 10.28
N GLY A 17 -1.98 16.69 11.27
CA GLY A 17 -3.43 16.83 11.13
C GLY A 17 -3.88 18.25 10.77
N GLU A 18 -3.28 19.28 11.38
CA GLU A 18 -3.56 20.69 11.03
C GLU A 18 -3.15 21.00 9.58
N LEU A 19 -1.96 20.55 9.16
CA LEU A 19 -1.48 20.74 7.79
C LEU A 19 -2.40 20.06 6.78
N VAL A 20 -2.81 18.81 7.03
CA VAL A 20 -3.75 18.07 6.18
C VAL A 20 -5.09 18.80 6.08
N ALA A 21 -5.62 19.30 7.20
CA ALA A 21 -6.86 20.07 7.21
C ALA A 21 -6.75 21.37 6.41
N GLN A 22 -5.64 22.10 6.53
CA GLN A 22 -5.37 23.32 5.78
C GLN A 22 -5.24 23.05 4.27
N LEU A 23 -4.48 22.02 3.89
CA LEU A 23 -4.34 21.62 2.49
C LEU A 23 -5.70 21.24 1.90
N ARG A 24 -6.49 20.44 2.62
CA ARG A 24 -7.83 20.02 2.18
C ARG A 24 -8.79 21.19 2.02
N ALA A 25 -8.73 22.20 2.89
CA ALA A 25 -9.53 23.41 2.78
C ALA A 25 -9.12 24.32 1.61
N ALA A 26 -7.84 24.26 1.20
CA ALA A 26 -7.33 25.01 0.05
C ALA A 26 -7.55 24.29 -1.30
N THR A 27 -7.80 22.98 -1.27
CA THR A 27 -8.04 22.16 -2.48
C THR A 27 -9.45 22.40 -3.04
N PRO A 28 -9.62 22.54 -4.37
CA PRO A 28 -10.95 22.64 -4.98
C PRO A 28 -11.86 21.48 -4.59
N VAL A 29 -13.12 21.78 -4.26
CA VAL A 29 -14.07 20.78 -3.73
C VAL A 29 -14.24 19.56 -4.63
N HIS A 30 -14.22 19.73 -5.96
CA HIS A 30 -14.35 18.63 -6.91
C HIS A 30 -13.14 17.67 -6.88
N VAL A 31 -11.95 18.18 -6.56
CA VAL A 31 -10.75 17.33 -6.40
C VAL A 31 -10.83 16.55 -5.10
N VAL A 32 -11.30 17.19 -4.01
CA VAL A 32 -11.52 16.52 -2.73
C VAL A 32 -12.57 15.40 -2.87
N ASP A 33 -13.68 15.68 -3.54
CA ASP A 33 -14.75 14.72 -3.81
C ASP A 33 -14.24 13.50 -4.61
N GLN A 34 -13.48 13.74 -5.68
CA GLN A 34 -12.89 12.65 -6.46
C GLN A 34 -11.88 11.82 -5.65
N LEU A 35 -11.05 12.47 -4.82
CA LEU A 35 -10.09 11.77 -3.96
C LEU A 35 -10.80 10.92 -2.88
N ASP A 36 -11.87 11.43 -2.29
CA ASP A 36 -12.67 10.69 -1.32
C ASP A 36 -13.34 9.48 -1.99
N ALA A 37 -13.95 9.68 -3.15
CA ALA A 37 -14.55 8.60 -3.94
C ALA A 37 -13.51 7.52 -4.33
N ALA A 38 -12.30 7.93 -4.72
CA ALA A 38 -11.20 6.99 -5.00
C ALA A 38 -10.71 6.27 -3.73
N THR A 39 -10.71 6.94 -2.58
CA THR A 39 -10.35 6.35 -1.28
C THR A 39 -11.37 5.30 -0.84
N ASP A 40 -12.67 5.59 -0.98
CA ASP A 40 -13.74 4.65 -0.67
C ASP A 40 -13.71 3.43 -1.59
N HIS A 41 -13.45 3.64 -2.88
CA HIS A 41 -13.32 2.54 -3.84
C HIS A 41 -12.04 1.71 -3.57
N ALA A 42 -10.91 2.32 -3.19
CA ALA A 42 -9.73 1.59 -2.72
C ALA A 42 -10.04 0.74 -1.48
N HIS A 43 -10.82 1.28 -0.54
CA HIS A 43 -11.27 0.55 0.64
C HIS A 43 -12.14 -0.65 0.27
N GLN A 44 -13.14 -0.45 -0.60
CA GLN A 44 -14.00 -1.53 -1.11
C GLN A 44 -13.20 -2.61 -1.84
N PHE A 45 -12.20 -2.23 -2.63
CA PHE A 45 -11.31 -3.17 -3.29
C PHE A 45 -10.55 -4.02 -2.27
N MET A 46 -9.93 -3.39 -1.27
CA MET A 46 -9.17 -4.08 -0.23
C MET A 46 -10.04 -5.04 0.58
N THR A 47 -11.23 -4.59 1.01
CA THR A 47 -12.15 -5.44 1.79
C THR A 47 -12.71 -6.59 0.98
N THR A 48 -13.04 -6.37 -0.30
CA THR A 48 -13.48 -7.43 -1.22
C THR A 48 -12.37 -8.46 -1.44
N ALA A 49 -11.13 -8.01 -1.66
CA ALA A 49 -9.99 -8.90 -1.81
C ALA A 49 -9.70 -9.70 -0.53
N ALA A 50 -9.82 -9.08 0.65
CA ALA A 50 -9.68 -9.76 1.94
C ALA A 50 -10.76 -10.84 2.12
N HIS A 51 -12.04 -10.52 1.87
CA HIS A 51 -13.13 -11.49 1.90
C HIS A 51 -12.91 -12.65 0.95
N ALA A 52 -12.46 -12.39 -0.28
CA ALA A 52 -12.19 -13.44 -1.26
C ALA A 52 -11.02 -14.36 -0.84
N ALA A 53 -10.00 -13.81 -0.17
CA ALA A 53 -8.80 -14.55 0.21
C ALA A 53 -8.92 -15.26 1.57
N LEU A 54 -9.61 -14.65 2.54
CA LEU A 54 -9.64 -15.06 3.95
C LEU A 54 -11.05 -15.43 4.45
N GLY A 55 -12.09 -15.26 3.63
CA GLY A 55 -13.50 -15.48 4.02
C GLY A 55 -14.11 -14.34 4.83
N GLU A 56 -13.29 -13.52 5.49
CA GLU A 56 -13.71 -12.33 6.23
C GLU A 56 -12.79 -11.14 5.95
N SER A 57 -13.29 -9.93 6.20
CA SER A 57 -12.46 -8.72 6.24
C SER A 57 -12.02 -8.47 7.68
N ASN A 58 -10.71 -8.51 7.90
CA ASN A 58 -10.06 -8.08 9.14
C ASN A 58 -9.47 -6.67 9.01
N ALA A 59 -9.92 -5.87 8.04
CA ALA A 59 -9.43 -4.51 7.84
C ALA A 59 -9.70 -3.64 9.07
N ARG A 60 -8.67 -2.91 9.52
CA ARG A 60 -8.76 -1.98 10.66
C ARG A 60 -8.21 -0.63 10.27
N THR A 61 -8.93 0.43 10.62
CA THR A 61 -8.40 1.78 10.55
C THR A 61 -7.30 1.95 11.59
N THR A 62 -6.20 2.56 11.20
CA THR A 62 -5.10 2.89 12.10
C THR A 62 -4.48 4.23 11.70
N ASP A 63 -3.76 4.86 12.61
CA ASP A 63 -3.01 6.08 12.31
C ASP A 63 -1.66 5.72 11.64
N ALA A 64 -0.89 6.74 11.25
CA ALA A 64 0.42 6.52 10.64
C ALA A 64 1.38 5.75 11.55
N ALA A 65 1.24 5.88 12.88
CA ALA A 65 2.07 5.18 13.85
C ALA A 65 1.71 3.69 13.97
N GLY A 66 0.45 3.32 13.71
CA GLY A 66 0.02 1.92 13.69
C GLY A 66 0.39 1.16 12.41
N VAL A 67 0.85 1.84 11.35
CA VAL A 67 1.48 1.16 10.20
C VAL A 67 2.82 0.55 10.65
N PRO A 68 3.09 -0.75 10.40
CA PRO A 68 4.37 -1.37 10.77
C PRO A 68 5.57 -0.58 10.22
N GLY A 69 6.59 -0.34 11.05
CA GLY A 69 7.71 0.53 10.69
C GLY A 69 8.43 0.11 9.39
N TRP A 70 8.53 -1.19 9.12
CA TRP A 70 9.14 -1.71 7.90
C TRP A 70 8.34 -1.41 6.62
N LEU A 71 7.05 -1.10 6.74
CA LEU A 71 6.18 -0.71 5.62
C LEU A 71 6.15 0.81 5.37
N ARG A 72 6.44 1.63 6.38
CA ARG A 72 6.29 3.10 6.27
C ARG A 72 7.17 3.69 5.17
N LEU A 73 8.46 3.35 5.16
CA LEU A 73 9.38 3.89 4.15
C LEU A 73 9.07 3.40 2.73
N PRO A 74 8.86 2.10 2.45
CA PRO A 74 8.45 1.64 1.12
C PRO A 74 7.14 2.27 0.62
N LEU A 75 6.18 2.47 1.52
CA LEU A 75 4.90 3.12 1.21
C LEU A 75 5.09 4.60 0.84
N LEU A 76 5.89 5.32 1.62
CA LEU A 76 6.25 6.70 1.34
C LEU A 76 7.05 6.84 0.04
N ASP A 77 8.02 5.97 -0.19
CA ASP A 77 8.80 5.93 -1.43
C ASP A 77 7.88 5.72 -2.65
N THR A 78 6.95 4.78 -2.54
CA THR A 78 5.94 4.52 -3.59
C THR A 78 5.06 5.74 -3.86
N LEU A 79 4.54 6.38 -2.82
CA LEU A 79 3.73 7.60 -3.00
C LEU A 79 4.56 8.70 -3.64
N THR A 80 5.74 8.98 -3.12
CA THR A 80 6.57 10.11 -3.60
C THR A 80 7.05 9.93 -5.02
N THR A 81 7.45 8.72 -5.41
CA THR A 81 7.85 8.41 -6.78
C THR A 81 6.67 8.50 -7.73
N TRP A 82 5.47 8.09 -7.32
CA TRP A 82 4.26 8.27 -8.11
C TRP A 82 3.85 9.74 -8.26
N PHE A 83 3.86 10.51 -7.16
CA PHE A 83 3.57 11.96 -7.17
C PHE A 83 4.61 12.78 -7.97
N ALA A 84 5.84 12.28 -8.08
CA ALA A 84 6.90 12.91 -8.86
C ALA A 84 6.94 12.44 -10.33
N ASP A 85 5.98 11.61 -10.78
CA ASP A 85 5.93 11.00 -12.11
C ASP A 85 7.20 10.16 -12.44
N GLN A 86 7.75 9.51 -11.42
CA GLN A 86 8.94 8.65 -11.48
C GLN A 86 8.62 7.16 -11.35
N ALA A 87 7.41 6.82 -10.90
CA ALA A 87 6.95 5.43 -10.88
C ALA A 87 6.57 4.98 -12.29
N ALA A 88 6.90 3.74 -12.65
CA ALA A 88 6.32 3.10 -13.80
C ALA A 88 4.82 2.88 -13.56
N THR A 89 4.00 3.09 -14.60
CA THR A 89 2.56 2.86 -14.52
C THR A 89 2.05 1.87 -15.55
N CYS A 90 0.85 1.33 -15.34
CA CYS A 90 0.16 0.63 -16.42
C CYS A 90 -0.19 1.59 -17.58
N ARG A 91 -0.59 1.04 -18.73
CA ARG A 91 -0.95 1.83 -19.93
C ARG A 91 -2.16 2.76 -19.74
N HIS A 92 -2.97 2.54 -18.70
CA HIS A 92 -4.06 3.45 -18.35
C HIS A 92 -3.57 4.75 -17.71
N GLN A 93 -2.28 4.83 -17.36
CA GLN A 93 -1.60 6.01 -16.84
C GLN A 93 -2.32 6.62 -15.61
N PRO A 94 -2.51 5.83 -14.52
CA PRO A 94 -2.98 6.37 -13.25
C PRO A 94 -2.11 7.56 -12.82
N HIS A 95 -2.73 8.68 -12.49
CA HIS A 95 -2.03 9.92 -12.18
C HIS A 95 -2.61 10.57 -10.91
N PRO A 96 -1.78 11.14 -10.02
CA PRO A 96 -2.25 11.76 -8.78
C PRO A 96 -3.29 12.88 -8.98
N ASP A 97 -3.14 13.68 -10.05
CA ASP A 97 -4.10 14.75 -10.40
C ASP A 97 -5.44 14.25 -10.96
N ARG A 98 -5.57 12.93 -11.19
CA ARG A 98 -6.80 12.28 -11.65
C ARG A 98 -7.06 11.09 -10.73
N PRO A 99 -7.43 11.36 -9.46
CA PRO A 99 -7.42 10.32 -8.43
C PRO A 99 -8.37 9.19 -8.81
N GLU A 100 -7.80 8.00 -8.89
CA GLU A 100 -8.48 6.73 -9.01
C GLU A 100 -7.81 5.74 -8.06
N PRO A 101 -8.46 4.64 -7.68
CA PRO A 101 -7.81 3.62 -6.87
C PRO A 101 -6.63 3.01 -7.61
N VAL A 102 -5.49 2.96 -6.95
CA VAL A 102 -4.24 2.42 -7.48
C VAL A 102 -3.64 1.38 -6.56
N ILE A 103 -2.90 0.44 -7.15
CA ILE A 103 -2.27 -0.70 -6.49
C ILE A 103 -0.76 -0.61 -6.69
N ALA A 104 -0.03 -0.84 -5.61
CA ALA A 104 1.40 -1.10 -5.63
C ALA A 104 1.71 -2.32 -4.74
N ALA A 105 2.93 -2.87 -4.84
CA ALA A 105 3.32 -4.04 -4.06
C ALA A 105 4.79 -3.98 -3.63
N ALA A 106 5.07 -4.48 -2.42
CA ALA A 106 6.41 -4.53 -1.85
C ALA A 106 7.39 -5.35 -2.70
N TRP A 107 6.94 -6.48 -3.26
CA TRP A 107 7.75 -7.34 -4.13
C TRP A 107 7.98 -6.80 -5.55
N LYS A 108 7.40 -5.63 -5.89
CA LYS A 108 7.53 -4.97 -7.19
C LYS A 108 7.62 -3.45 -7.05
N PRO A 109 8.68 -2.93 -6.41
CA PRO A 109 8.84 -1.51 -6.13
C PRO A 109 8.91 -0.68 -7.42
N GLY A 110 8.42 0.56 -7.35
CA GLY A 110 8.41 1.51 -8.47
C GLY A 110 7.33 1.27 -9.53
N LEU A 111 6.41 0.31 -9.33
CA LEU A 111 5.25 0.10 -10.18
C LEU A 111 3.96 0.51 -9.46
N VAL A 112 3.17 1.39 -10.08
CA VAL A 112 1.82 1.77 -9.63
C VAL A 112 0.81 1.53 -10.75
N VAL A 113 -0.22 0.73 -10.49
CA VAL A 113 -1.21 0.33 -11.52
C VAL A 113 -2.63 0.64 -11.06
N CYS A 114 -3.54 0.93 -11.99
CA CYS A 114 -4.96 1.00 -11.66
C CYS A 114 -5.49 -0.39 -11.22
N THR A 115 -6.63 -0.44 -10.54
CA THR A 115 -7.24 -1.70 -10.05
C THR A 115 -7.48 -2.74 -11.14
N ARG A 116 -7.83 -2.32 -12.37
CA ARG A 116 -8.00 -3.23 -13.53
C ARG A 116 -6.71 -3.93 -13.92
N CYS A 117 -5.58 -3.29 -13.66
CA CYS A 117 -4.25 -3.81 -13.95
C CYS A 117 -3.57 -4.43 -12.72
N ALA A 118 -4.28 -4.64 -11.61
CA ALA A 118 -3.76 -5.31 -10.43
C ALA A 118 -3.04 -6.64 -10.74
N PRO A 119 -3.48 -7.50 -11.69
CA PRO A 119 -2.74 -8.71 -12.05
C PRO A 119 -1.30 -8.47 -12.52
N MET A 120 -0.94 -7.25 -12.95
CA MET A 120 0.45 -6.89 -13.29
C MET A 120 1.39 -6.89 -12.07
N THR A 121 0.87 -6.83 -10.84
CA THR A 121 1.68 -7.03 -9.64
C THR A 121 1.94 -8.52 -9.37
N GLY A 122 1.21 -9.44 -10.02
CA GLY A 122 1.33 -10.87 -9.78
C GLY A 122 2.75 -11.42 -9.93
N LEU A 123 3.09 -12.36 -9.05
CA LEU A 123 4.32 -13.13 -9.11
C LEU A 123 4.07 -14.46 -9.84
N PRO A 124 5.09 -15.07 -10.47
CA PRO A 124 4.96 -16.43 -10.98
C PRO A 124 4.67 -17.39 -9.83
N ARG A 125 3.59 -18.19 -9.97
CA ARG A 125 3.17 -19.15 -8.96
C ARG A 125 4.31 -20.12 -8.62
N ASN A 126 4.46 -20.45 -7.34
CA ASN A 126 5.46 -21.40 -6.85
C ASN A 126 6.91 -20.97 -7.13
N SER A 127 7.16 -19.69 -7.42
CA SER A 127 8.52 -19.17 -7.56
C SER A 127 9.11 -18.82 -6.20
N ASP A 128 10.43 -18.70 -6.11
CA ASP A 128 11.07 -18.21 -4.89
C ASP A 128 10.58 -16.80 -4.52
N ARG A 129 10.27 -15.95 -5.51
CA ARG A 129 9.70 -14.62 -5.27
C ARG A 129 8.34 -14.70 -4.59
N ASP A 130 7.48 -15.60 -5.04
CA ASP A 130 6.14 -15.85 -4.47
C ASP A 130 6.21 -16.38 -3.02
N ARG A 131 7.35 -16.96 -2.65
CA ARG A 131 7.64 -17.48 -1.29
C ARG A 131 8.57 -16.58 -0.46
N THR A 132 8.97 -15.41 -0.97
CA THR A 132 9.89 -14.52 -0.27
C THR A 132 9.13 -13.57 0.64
N CYS A 133 9.53 -13.51 1.91
CA CYS A 133 9.00 -12.54 2.86
C CYS A 133 9.48 -11.13 2.53
N ASP A 134 8.57 -10.18 2.32
CA ASP A 134 8.90 -8.79 2.00
C ASP A 134 9.59 -8.04 3.14
N ARG A 135 9.46 -8.52 4.39
CA ARG A 135 10.11 -7.92 5.56
C ARG A 135 11.53 -8.41 5.77
N CYS A 136 11.76 -9.72 5.78
CA CYS A 136 13.05 -10.31 6.17
C CYS A 136 13.81 -10.95 5.00
N GLY A 137 13.22 -11.02 3.81
CA GLY A 137 13.83 -11.62 2.62
C GLY A 137 13.94 -13.15 2.65
N ARG A 138 13.47 -13.82 3.71
CA ARG A 138 13.48 -15.28 3.80
C ARG A 138 12.55 -15.91 2.77
N VAL A 139 13.07 -16.86 2.01
CA VAL A 139 12.25 -17.75 1.16
C VAL A 139 11.66 -18.83 2.06
N CYS A 140 10.33 -18.89 2.13
CA CYS A 140 9.62 -19.82 2.98
C CYS A 140 9.41 -21.16 2.25
N ALA A 141 9.36 -22.27 2.99
CA ALA A 141 9.26 -23.59 2.39
C ALA A 141 7.92 -23.80 1.66
N GLY A 142 6.84 -23.23 2.18
CA GLY A 142 5.47 -23.37 1.66
C GLY A 142 4.46 -23.61 2.78
N VAL A 143 3.18 -23.36 2.49
CA VAL A 143 2.07 -23.54 3.45
C VAL A 143 1.91 -24.99 3.88
N GLU A 144 2.20 -25.93 2.97
CA GLU A 144 2.21 -27.37 3.18
C GLU A 144 3.25 -27.82 4.22
N HIS A 145 4.27 -26.99 4.46
CA HIS A 145 5.32 -27.21 5.46
C HIS A 145 5.10 -26.38 6.74
N GLY A 146 3.96 -25.70 6.88
CA GLY A 146 3.70 -24.78 7.98
C GLY A 146 4.55 -23.50 7.93
N ASP A 147 5.18 -23.20 6.79
CA ASP A 147 6.08 -22.08 6.58
C ASP A 147 5.66 -21.32 5.32
N GLY A 148 4.48 -20.70 5.40
CA GLY A 148 3.87 -19.97 4.30
C GLY A 148 4.13 -18.47 4.31
N ILE A 149 3.78 -17.83 3.19
CA ILE A 149 3.62 -16.39 3.08
C ILE A 149 2.17 -16.02 3.42
N TYR A 150 2.03 -15.03 4.30
CA TYR A 150 0.76 -14.45 4.71
C TYR A 150 0.60 -13.10 3.99
N PRO A 151 -0.31 -13.00 3.01
CA PRO A 151 -0.54 -11.76 2.30
C PRO A 151 -1.25 -10.74 3.18
N GLY A 152 -0.98 -9.47 2.95
CA GLY A 152 -1.61 -8.34 3.60
C GLY A 152 -1.64 -7.11 2.72
N MET A 153 -2.41 -6.11 3.14
CA MET A 153 -2.55 -4.83 2.45
C MET A 153 -2.55 -3.68 3.45
N VAL A 154 -2.00 -2.54 3.05
CA VAL A 154 -2.17 -1.24 3.72
C VAL A 154 -2.78 -0.27 2.72
N GLN A 155 -3.77 0.50 3.15
CA GLN A 155 -4.36 1.56 2.35
C GLN A 155 -3.89 2.94 2.85
N VAL A 156 -3.51 3.83 1.93
CA VAL A 156 -3.29 5.26 2.19
C VAL A 156 -4.00 6.07 1.11
N GLY A 157 -5.13 6.69 1.45
CA GLY A 157 -5.99 7.36 0.49
C GLY A 157 -6.44 6.40 -0.62
N ALA A 158 -6.19 6.77 -1.87
CA ALA A 158 -6.49 5.95 -3.05
C ALA A 158 -5.46 4.85 -3.35
N LEU A 159 -4.32 4.80 -2.64
CA LEU A 159 -3.30 3.77 -2.83
C LEU A 159 -3.55 2.57 -1.92
N VAL A 160 -3.61 1.37 -2.52
CA VAL A 160 -3.52 0.08 -1.81
C VAL A 160 -2.13 -0.51 -2.05
N TYR A 161 -1.41 -0.80 -0.97
CA TYR A 161 -0.08 -1.35 -0.98
C TYR A 161 -0.09 -2.80 -0.49
N GLN A 162 0.27 -3.73 -1.37
CA GLN A 162 0.27 -5.17 -1.11
C GLN A 162 1.62 -5.63 -0.57
N TYR A 163 1.59 -6.60 0.35
CA TYR A 163 2.79 -7.25 0.87
C TYR A 163 2.50 -8.70 1.27
N GLY A 164 3.55 -9.50 1.41
CA GLY A 164 3.52 -10.87 1.89
C GLY A 164 4.64 -11.11 2.90
N VAL A 165 4.29 -11.62 4.08
CA VAL A 165 5.26 -11.86 5.17
C VAL A 165 5.21 -13.29 5.67
N CYS A 166 6.33 -13.81 6.17
CA CYS A 166 6.36 -15.11 6.84
C CYS A 166 5.69 -15.04 8.22
N GLY A 167 5.39 -16.20 8.81
CA GLY A 167 4.70 -16.27 10.11
C GLY A 167 5.40 -15.51 11.24
N GLN A 168 6.74 -15.47 11.25
CA GLN A 168 7.53 -14.71 12.24
C GLN A 168 7.47 -13.19 12.06
N CYS A 169 7.06 -12.74 10.87
CA CYS A 169 7.04 -11.33 10.49
C CYS A 169 5.63 -10.73 10.51
N ARG A 170 4.60 -11.53 10.82
CA ARG A 170 3.21 -11.09 10.91
C ARG A 170 3.05 -10.01 11.99
N PRO A 171 2.26 -8.94 11.72
CA PRO A 171 2.00 -7.89 12.71
C PRO A 171 1.32 -8.39 14.00
N ASP A 172 0.62 -9.52 13.98
CA ASP A 172 -0.07 -10.09 15.15
C ASP A 172 0.85 -10.92 16.08
N GLY A 173 2.16 -10.98 15.78
CA GLY A 173 3.16 -11.70 16.57
C GLY A 173 3.88 -10.83 17.63
N GLU A 174 3.43 -9.59 17.84
CA GLU A 174 3.84 -8.69 18.93
C GLU A 174 2.82 -8.68 20.08
#